data_AF-A0A8T6GHG9-F1
#
_entry.id   AF-A0A8T6GHG9-F1
#
_cell.length_a   1.000
_cell.length_b   1.000
_cell.length_c   1.000
_cell.angle_alpha   90.00
_cell.angle_beta   90.00
_cell.angle_gamma   90.00
#
_symmetry.space_group_name_H-M   'P 1'
#
loop_
_entity.id
_entity.type
_entity.pdbx_description
1 polymer ?
#
loop_
_entity_poly.entity_id
_entity_poly.type
_entity_poly.pdbx_seq_one_letter_code
_entity_poly.pdbx_strand_id
1 'polypeptide(L)'
;MDKLKSVAGTPFEYYESIDGRLSELDARVTEMRRAGKLSPSALEHIHNYFKIKGIYHSNAIEGNALTIGETQLVVEMGMTITGKSLRDQAEAKNLSQANDYMRYLATRQEQPITMSDIRQVHKLIL
;
A
#
# COMPACT_ATOMS: atom_id res chain seq x y z
N MET A 1 23.72 -11.26 -24.33
CA MET A 1 23.48 -10.89 -22.92
C MET A 1 22.46 -9.77 -22.92
N ASP A 2 21.46 -9.84 -22.04
CA ASP A 2 20.48 -8.77 -21.85
C ASP A 2 21.19 -7.51 -21.34
N LYS A 3 20.85 -6.35 -21.90
CA LYS A 3 21.57 -5.09 -21.63
C LYS A 3 20.97 -4.43 -20.39
N LEU A 4 21.82 -3.91 -19.51
CA LEU A 4 21.38 -3.11 -18.37
C LEU A 4 21.19 -1.64 -18.76
N LYS A 5 20.13 -1.03 -18.24
CA LYS A 5 19.81 0.40 -18.33
C LYS A 5 19.75 0.99 -16.93
N SER A 6 20.36 2.16 -16.73
CA SER A 6 20.34 2.86 -15.45
C SER A 6 19.01 3.59 -15.24
N VAL A 7 18.49 3.57 -14.01
CA VAL A 7 17.32 4.35 -13.60
C VAL A 7 17.79 5.74 -13.16
N ALA A 8 17.37 6.76 -13.91
CA ALA A 8 17.80 8.14 -13.70
C ALA A 8 17.61 8.61 -12.24
N GLY A 9 18.66 9.22 -11.67
CA GLY A 9 18.65 9.75 -10.30
C GLY A 9 18.77 8.70 -9.20
N THR A 10 19.07 7.44 -9.53
CA THR A 10 19.23 6.35 -8.56
C THR A 10 20.46 5.48 -8.89
N PRO A 11 20.99 4.70 -7.94
CA PRO A 11 22.05 3.73 -8.22
C PRO A 11 21.55 2.42 -8.84
N PHE A 12 20.26 2.33 -9.18
CA PHE A 12 19.64 1.09 -9.65
C PHE A 12 19.68 0.96 -11.18
N GLU A 13 19.76 -0.29 -11.63
CA GLU A 13 19.73 -0.67 -13.03
C GLU A 13 18.65 -1.71 -13.27
N TYR A 14 18.16 -1.80 -14.51
CA TYR A 14 17.18 -2.80 -14.91
C TYR A 14 17.51 -3.37 -16.29
N TYR A 15 16.97 -4.55 -16.57
CA TYR A 15 17.17 -5.26 -17.82
C TYR A 15 16.33 -4.67 -18.95
N GLU A 16 16.95 -4.38 -20.10
CA GLU A 16 16.27 -3.86 -21.29
C GLU A 16 15.12 -4.78 -21.76
N SER A 17 15.19 -6.08 -21.48
CA SER A 17 14.10 -7.03 -21.77
C SER A 17 12.74 -6.67 -21.16
N ILE A 18 12.67 -5.85 -20.09
CA ILE A 18 11.40 -5.44 -19.48
C ILE A 18 10.80 -4.17 -20.11
N ASP A 19 11.49 -3.51 -21.05
CA ASP A 19 11.03 -2.25 -21.66
C ASP A 19 9.63 -2.35 -22.27
N GLY A 20 9.33 -3.47 -22.93
CA GLY A 20 8.00 -3.70 -23.50
C GLY A 20 6.90 -3.68 -22.43
N ARG A 21 7.15 -4.31 -21.27
CA ARG A 21 6.22 -4.33 -20.13
C ARG A 21 6.11 -2.95 -19.47
N LEU A 22 7.21 -2.21 -19.37
CA LEU A 22 7.20 -0.84 -18.85
C LEU A 22 6.38 0.10 -19.75
N SER A 23 6.53 -0.05 -21.06
CA SER A 23 5.80 0.74 -22.07
C SER A 23 4.30 0.43 -22.04
N GLU A 24 3.93 -0.85 -21.91
CA GLU A 24 2.53 -1.26 -21.75
C GLU A 24 1.92 -0.70 -20.45
N LEU A 25 2.65 -0.78 -19.35
CA LEU A 25 2.20 -0.23 -18.06
C LEU A 25 2.03 1.29 -18.13
N ASP A 26 2.97 2.01 -18.75
CA ASP A 26 2.88 3.46 -18.93
C ASP A 26 1.65 3.87 -19.75
N ALA A 27 1.38 3.15 -20.85
CA ALA A 27 0.21 3.37 -21.68
C ALA A 27 -1.09 3.19 -20.87
N ARG A 28 -1.19 2.10 -20.08
CA ARG A 28 -2.36 1.82 -19.24
C ARG A 28 -2.55 2.86 -18.14
N VAL A 29 -1.47 3.29 -17.48
CA VAL A 29 -1.53 4.32 -16.44
C VAL A 29 -1.93 5.67 -17.04
N THR A 30 -1.42 6.01 -18.22
CA THR A 30 -1.76 7.23 -18.95
C THR A 30 -3.23 7.25 -19.37
N GLU A 31 -3.72 6.15 -19.91
CA GLU A 31 -5.13 5.99 -20.28
C GLU A 31 -6.04 6.13 -19.05
N MET A 32 -5.71 5.43 -17.95
CA MET A 32 -6.45 5.50 -16.69
C MET A 32 -6.51 6.95 -16.16
N ARG A 33 -5.41 7.69 -16.20
CA ARG A 33 -5.35 9.10 -15.78
C ARG A 33 -6.16 10.02 -16.69
N ARG A 34 -6.28 9.70 -17.99
CA ARG A 34 -7.03 10.48 -18.98
C ARG A 34 -8.54 10.24 -18.89
N ALA A 35 -8.98 9.03 -18.56
CA ALA A 35 -10.39 8.61 -18.56
C ALA A 35 -11.31 9.42 -17.60
N GLY A 36 -10.74 10.28 -16.75
CA GLY A 36 -11.48 11.21 -15.89
C GLY A 36 -11.35 10.88 -14.41
N LYS A 37 -12.06 11.64 -13.57
CA LYS A 37 -12.08 11.46 -12.12
C LYS A 37 -13.31 10.67 -11.72
N LEU A 38 -13.10 9.56 -11.01
CA LEU A 38 -14.17 8.87 -10.29
C LEU A 38 -14.82 9.81 -9.26
N SER A 39 -16.08 9.55 -8.91
CA SER A 39 -16.74 10.31 -7.85
C SER A 39 -15.99 10.14 -6.52
N PRO A 40 -16.05 11.12 -5.60
CA PRO A 40 -15.40 11.00 -4.29
C PRO A 40 -15.79 9.72 -3.54
N SER A 41 -17.07 9.32 -3.59
CA SER A 41 -17.55 8.09 -2.96
C SER A 41 -17.00 6.82 -3.61
N ALA A 42 -16.87 6.79 -4.94
CA ALA A 42 -16.28 5.66 -5.64
C ALA A 42 -14.78 5.53 -5.31
N LEU A 43 -14.05 6.65 -5.23
CA LEU A 43 -12.66 6.68 -4.81
C LEU A 43 -12.47 6.19 -3.38
N GLU A 44 -13.35 6.61 -2.47
CA GLU A 44 -13.31 6.17 -1.08
C GLU A 44 -13.57 4.66 -0.95
N HIS A 45 -14.55 4.12 -1.67
CA HIS A 45 -14.79 2.68 -1.71
C HIS A 45 -13.59 1.90 -2.24
N ILE A 46 -13.00 2.34 -3.35
CA ILE A 46 -11.80 1.70 -3.92
C ILE A 46 -10.64 1.76 -2.95
N HIS A 47 -10.45 2.91 -2.29
CA HIS A 47 -9.41 3.08 -1.28
C HIS A 47 -9.60 2.10 -0.13
N ASN A 48 -10.78 2.02 0.46
CA ASN A 48 -11.05 1.12 1.58
C ASN A 48 -10.89 -0.35 1.17
N TYR A 49 -11.36 -0.72 -0.03
CA TYR A 49 -11.16 -2.05 -0.59
C TYR A 49 -9.68 -2.44 -0.69
N PHE A 50 -8.84 -1.56 -1.25
CA PHE A 50 -7.40 -1.83 -1.38
C PHE A 50 -6.68 -1.73 -0.04
N LYS A 51 -7.10 -0.87 0.88
CA LYS A 51 -6.56 -0.78 2.24
C LYS A 51 -6.74 -2.10 2.98
N ILE A 52 -7.95 -2.64 3.04
CA ILE A 52 -8.24 -3.91 3.72
C ILE A 52 -7.48 -5.07 3.08
N LYS A 53 -7.48 -5.17 1.74
CA LYS A 53 -6.70 -6.21 1.06
C LYS A 53 -5.20 -6.08 1.30
N GLY A 54 -4.68 -4.85 1.29
CA GLY A 54 -3.27 -4.57 1.56
C GLY A 54 -2.88 -5.02 2.96
N ILE A 55 -3.68 -4.66 3.96
CA ILE A 55 -3.45 -5.08 5.36
C ILE A 55 -3.50 -6.60 5.49
N TYR A 56 -4.54 -7.23 4.96
CA TYR A 56 -4.70 -8.68 5.00
C TYR A 56 -3.50 -9.40 4.35
N HIS A 57 -3.15 -9.04 3.12
CA HIS A 57 -2.07 -9.72 2.40
C HIS A 57 -0.69 -9.45 3.02
N SER A 58 -0.41 -8.23 3.47
CA SER A 58 0.88 -7.91 4.09
C SER A 58 1.08 -8.70 5.39
N ASN A 59 0.08 -8.68 6.29
CA ASN A 59 0.18 -9.39 7.56
C ASN A 59 0.20 -10.92 7.34
N ALA A 60 -0.57 -11.44 6.36
CA ALA A 60 -0.57 -12.86 6.05
C ALA A 60 0.80 -13.37 5.56
N ILE A 61 1.57 -12.56 4.81
CA ILE A 61 2.95 -12.88 4.42
C ILE A 61 3.85 -13.05 5.66
N GLU A 62 3.58 -12.29 6.72
CA GLU A 62 4.31 -12.33 7.99
C GLU A 62 3.77 -13.38 8.98
N GLY A 63 2.74 -14.15 8.59
CA GLY A 63 2.19 -15.27 9.35
C GLY A 63 0.95 -14.96 10.17
N ASN A 64 0.34 -13.79 10.01
CA ASN A 64 -0.92 -13.43 10.66
C ASN A 64 -2.07 -14.31 10.15
N ALA A 65 -2.91 -14.80 11.06
CA ALA A 65 -3.93 -15.81 10.78
C ALA A 65 -5.36 -15.25 10.60
N LEU A 66 -5.54 -13.93 10.58
CA LEU A 66 -6.84 -13.33 10.28
C LEU A 66 -7.21 -13.57 8.82
N THR A 67 -8.44 -13.98 8.57
CA THR A 67 -9.03 -13.97 7.22
C THR A 67 -9.27 -12.53 6.76
N ILE A 68 -9.54 -12.33 5.46
CA ILE A 68 -9.87 -11.00 4.93
C ILE A 68 -11.11 -10.40 5.60
N GLY A 69 -12.13 -11.22 5.90
CA GLY A 69 -13.34 -10.78 6.59
C GLY A 69 -13.05 -10.37 8.03
N GLU A 70 -12.29 -11.18 8.78
CA GLU A 70 -11.87 -10.84 10.14
C GLU A 70 -11.00 -9.58 10.17
N THR A 71 -10.09 -9.42 9.21
CA THR A 71 -9.29 -8.19 9.04
C THR A 71 -10.20 -6.98 8.85
N GLN A 72 -11.22 -7.09 8.01
CA GLN A 72 -12.19 -6.02 7.80
C GLN A 72 -12.96 -5.68 9.09
N LEU A 73 -13.45 -6.68 9.82
CA LEU A 73 -14.13 -6.47 11.11
C LEU A 73 -13.25 -5.75 12.14
N VAL A 74 -11.98 -6.14 12.23
CA VAL A 74 -11.00 -5.51 13.15
C VAL A 74 -10.70 -4.08 12.74
N VAL A 75 -10.45 -3.83 11.45
CA VAL A 75 -9.97 -2.53 10.97
C VAL A 75 -11.09 -1.50 10.82
N GLU A 76 -12.24 -1.88 10.26
CA GLU A 76 -13.33 -0.94 9.97
C GLU A 76 -14.30 -0.79 11.15
N MET A 77 -14.60 -1.88 11.86
CA MET A 77 -15.59 -1.87 12.95
C MET A 77 -14.95 -1.88 14.34
N GLY A 78 -13.62 -2.02 14.45
CA GLY A 78 -12.93 -2.10 15.74
C GLY A 78 -13.31 -3.33 16.56
N MET A 79 -13.84 -4.37 15.91
CA MET A 79 -14.29 -5.58 16.61
C MET A 79 -13.12 -6.46 17.02
N THR A 80 -13.23 -7.08 18.20
CA THR A 80 -12.32 -8.14 18.62
C THR A 80 -12.84 -9.50 18.18
N ILE A 81 -12.00 -10.30 17.56
CA ILE A 81 -12.32 -11.65 17.06
C ILE A 81 -11.91 -12.68 18.10
N THR A 82 -12.91 -13.36 18.66
CA THR A 82 -12.70 -14.46 19.61
C THR A 82 -11.98 -15.63 18.93
N GLY A 83 -11.04 -16.26 19.64
CA GLY A 83 -10.28 -17.41 19.13
C GLY A 83 -9.13 -17.05 18.19
N LYS A 84 -8.88 -15.76 17.96
CA LYS A 84 -7.70 -15.26 17.25
C LYS A 84 -6.73 -14.58 18.21
N SER A 85 -5.46 -14.60 17.83
CA SER A 85 -4.39 -13.92 18.53
C SER A 85 -4.69 -12.42 18.67
N LEU A 86 -4.54 -11.87 19.88
CA LEU A 86 -4.65 -10.42 20.10
C LEU A 86 -3.54 -9.65 19.38
N ARG A 87 -2.37 -10.29 19.24
CA ARG A 87 -1.25 -9.73 18.49
C ARG A 87 -1.64 -9.56 17.02
N ASP A 88 -2.25 -10.56 16.40
CA ASP A 88 -2.65 -10.51 14.99
C ASP A 88 -3.65 -9.38 14.71
N GLN A 89 -4.58 -9.18 15.66
CA GLN A 89 -5.58 -8.11 15.60
C GLN A 89 -4.94 -6.74 15.81
N ALA A 90 -3.97 -6.63 16.73
CA ALA A 90 -3.20 -5.41 16.94
C ALA A 90 -2.36 -5.06 15.70
N GLU A 91 -1.67 -6.04 15.09
CA GLU A 91 -0.89 -5.85 13.86
C GLU A 91 -1.77 -5.35 12.70
N ALA A 92 -2.99 -5.88 12.53
CA ALA A 92 -3.92 -5.39 11.51
C ALA A 92 -4.32 -3.93 11.73
N LYS A 93 -4.57 -3.55 12.99
CA LYS A 93 -4.91 -2.17 13.37
C LYS A 93 -3.72 -1.23 13.20
N ASN A 94 -2.53 -1.65 13.62
CA ASN A 94 -1.28 -0.91 13.49
C ASN A 94 -0.97 -0.60 12.02
N LEU A 95 -1.06 -1.61 11.14
CA LEU A 95 -0.83 -1.43 9.71
C LEU A 95 -1.90 -0.53 9.06
N SER A 96 -3.14 -0.57 9.55
CA SER A 96 -4.18 0.39 9.14
C SER A 96 -3.79 1.84 9.45
N GLN A 97 -3.28 2.10 10.66
CA GLN A 97 -2.83 3.44 11.06
C GLN A 97 -1.60 3.89 10.27
N ALA A 98 -0.65 2.98 10.03
CA ALA A 98 0.51 3.25 9.19
C ALA A 98 0.10 3.59 7.75
N ASN A 99 -0.89 2.86 7.19
CA ASN A 99 -1.45 3.15 5.87
C ASN A 99 -2.09 4.54 5.80
N ASP A 100 -2.88 4.92 6.81
CA ASP A 100 -3.48 6.26 6.88
C ASP A 100 -2.42 7.36 6.95
N TYR A 101 -1.35 7.14 7.71
CA TYR A 101 -0.24 8.08 7.78
C TYR A 101 0.51 8.18 6.43
N MET A 102 0.78 7.06 5.75
CA MET A 102 1.38 7.08 4.41
C MET A 102 0.50 7.82 3.40
N ARG A 103 -0.82 7.66 3.48
CA ARG A 103 -1.77 8.41 2.65
C ARG A 103 -1.72 9.91 2.94
N TYR A 104 -1.62 10.30 4.21
CA TYR A 104 -1.39 11.69 4.60
C TYR A 104 -0.07 12.22 4.02
N LEU A 105 1.02 11.45 4.08
CA LEU A 105 2.29 11.84 3.48
C LEU A 105 2.17 12.06 1.97
N ALA A 106 1.40 11.22 1.27
CA ALA A 106 1.20 11.34 -0.18
C ALA A 106 0.45 12.62 -0.61
N THR A 107 -0.23 13.33 0.29
CA THR A 107 -0.85 14.63 -0.04
C THR A 107 0.14 15.79 -0.01
N ARG A 108 1.35 15.61 0.54
CA ARG A 108 2.40 16.62 0.68
C ARG A 108 3.26 16.71 -0.60
N GLN A 109 2.67 17.09 -1.74
CA GLN A 109 3.27 17.01 -3.08
C GLN A 109 4.67 17.64 -3.25
N GLU A 110 5.03 18.62 -2.42
CA GLU A 110 6.30 19.36 -2.53
C GLU A 110 7.29 19.06 -1.41
N GLN A 111 6.95 18.16 -0.47
CA GLN A 111 7.82 17.86 0.67
C GLN A 111 8.45 16.48 0.49
N PRO A 112 9.80 16.39 0.40
CA PRO A 112 10.48 15.12 0.39
C PRO A 112 10.15 14.30 1.64
N ILE A 113 10.07 12.98 1.48
CA ILE A 113 9.97 12.06 2.62
C ILE A 113 11.24 12.18 3.45
N THR A 114 11.07 12.43 4.74
CA THR A 114 12.17 12.58 5.69
C THR A 114 12.40 11.30 6.48
N MET A 115 13.57 11.19 7.12
CA MET A 115 13.83 10.09 8.05
C MET A 115 12.84 10.08 9.23
N SER A 116 12.30 11.24 9.61
CA SER A 116 11.26 11.32 10.64
C SER A 116 9.98 10.64 10.19
N ASP A 117 9.56 10.85 8.93
CA ASP A 117 8.37 10.21 8.37
C ASP A 117 8.54 8.68 8.35
N ILE A 118 9.71 8.18 7.94
CA ILE A 118 10.02 6.74 7.94
C ILE A 118 9.95 6.15 9.35
N ARG A 119 10.57 6.81 10.34
CA ARG A 119 10.52 6.36 11.75
C ARG A 119 9.11 6.38 12.30
N GLN A 120 8.29 7.35 11.89
CA GLN A 120 6.90 7.44 12.31
C GLN A 120 6.06 6.30 11.73
N VAL A 121 6.25 5.93 10.45
CA VAL A 121 5.62 4.73 9.87
C VAL A 121 6.01 3.48 10.68
N HIS A 122 7.31 3.29 10.95
CA HIS A 122 7.80 2.14 11.72
C HIS A 122 7.17 2.06 13.12
N LYS A 123 7.09 3.19 13.83
CA LYS A 123 6.43 3.28 15.14
C LYS A 123 4.93 3.01 15.12
N LEU A 124 4.26 3.22 13.98
CA LEU A 124 2.83 2.89 13.85
C LEU A 124 2.61 1.39 13.63
N ILE A 125 3.58 0.71 13.02
CA ILE A 125 3.51 -0.73 12.75
C ILE A 125 3.84 -1.55 14.01
N LEU A 126 4.83 -1.12 14.80
CA LEU A 126 5.36 -1.81 15.99
C LEU A 126 4.99 -1.13 17.31
#